data_AF-A0A7W3RHX8-F1
#
_entry.id   AF-A0A7W3RHX8-F1
#
_cell.length_a   1.000
_cell.length_b   1.000
_cell.length_c   1.000
_cell.angle_alpha   90.00
_cell.angle_beta   90.00
_cell.angle_gamma   90.00
#
_symmetry.space_group_name_H-M   'P 1'
#
loop_
_entity.id
_entity.type
_entity.pdbx_description
1 polymer ?
#
loop_
_entity_poly.entity_id
_entity_poly.type
_entity_poly.pdbx_seq_one_letter_code
_entity_poly.pdbx_strand_id
1 'polypeptide(L)' 'MITDLLRILDPGTPVPTLVVGGATLTNLVFSSFNATTNLASFATRTGTGTNASTNIVTVNANQIQAITTA' A
#
# COMPACT_ATOMS: atom_id res chain seq x y z
N MET A 1 4.76 15.24 -2.70
CA MET A 1 5.15 14.08 -3.56
C MET A 1 4.59 12.81 -2.93
N ILE A 2 4.47 11.69 -3.66
CA ILE A 2 3.91 10.43 -3.13
C ILE A 2 4.66 9.94 -1.88
N THR A 3 5.97 10.11 -1.85
CA THR A 3 6.83 9.80 -0.70
C THR A 3 6.51 10.65 0.53
N ASP A 4 6.09 11.91 0.37
CA ASP A 4 5.67 12.75 1.50
C ASP A 4 4.34 12.26 2.08
N LEU A 5 3.42 11.85 1.21
CA LEU A 5 2.16 11.24 1.62
C LEU A 5 2.41 9.95 2.42
N LEU A 6 3.28 9.06 1.92
CA LEU A 6 3.61 7.80 2.61
C LEU A 6 4.27 8.01 3.97
N ARG A 7 4.93 9.15 4.22
CA ARG A 7 5.52 9.49 5.53
C ARG A 7 4.48 9.87 6.58
N ILE A 8 3.31 10.34 6.16
CA ILE A 8 2.26 10.83 7.07
C ILE A 8 1.05 9.89 7.14
N LEU A 9 1.03 8.82 6.34
CA LEU A 9 -0.03 7.83 6.39
C LEU A 9 0.11 6.94 7.62
N ASP A 10 -1.00 6.76 8.32
CA ASP A 10 -1.08 5.85 9.45
C ASP A 10 -1.23 4.39 8.96
N PRO A 11 -0.53 3.41 9.56
CA PRO A 11 -0.81 2.00 9.34
C PRO A 11 -2.30 1.68 9.57
N GLY A 12 -2.92 0.99 8.63
CA GLY A 12 -4.36 0.74 8.63
C GLY A 12 -5.16 1.66 7.70
N THR A 13 -4.54 2.70 7.12
CA THR A 13 -5.23 3.59 6.17
C THR A 13 -5.73 2.77 4.96
N PRO A 14 -7.04 2.82 4.63
CA PRO A 14 -7.57 2.19 3.43
C PRO A 14 -6.96 2.80 2.17
N VAL A 15 -6.51 1.94 1.26
CA VAL A 15 -5.98 2.30 -0.05
C VAL A 15 -6.83 1.59 -1.11
N PRO A 16 -7.95 2.19 -1.55
CA PRO A 16 -8.81 1.59 -2.56
C PRO A 16 -8.09 1.34 -3.88
N THR A 17 -7.11 2.18 -4.22
CA THR A 17 -6.38 2.11 -5.49
C THR A 17 -4.92 2.54 -5.31
N LEU A 18 -4.01 1.72 -5.83
CA LEU A 18 -2.57 1.98 -5.90
C LEU A 18 -2.08 1.66 -7.31
N VAL A 19 -1.41 2.60 -7.97
CA VAL A 19 -0.85 2.41 -9.32
C VAL A 19 0.67 2.32 -9.22
N VAL A 20 1.25 1.19 -9.63
CA VAL A 20 2.68 0.89 -9.54
C VAL A 20 3.21 0.38 -10.87
N GLY A 21 4.16 1.09 -11.48
CA GLY A 21 4.77 0.66 -12.74
C GLY A 21 3.76 0.40 -13.88
N GLY A 22 2.62 1.11 -13.89
CA GLY A 22 1.53 0.91 -14.85
C GLY A 22 0.51 -0.18 -14.48
N ALA A 23 0.75 -0.97 -13.43
CA ALA A 23 -0.23 -1.90 -12.89
C ALA A 23 -1.11 -1.25 -11.82
N THR A 24 -2.39 -1.59 -11.79
CA THR A 24 -3.34 -1.11 -10.77
C THR A 24 -3.65 -2.21 -9.77
N LEU A 25 -3.46 -1.91 -8.49
CA LEU A 25 -3.80 -2.76 -7.35
C LEU A 25 -4.96 -2.12 -6.58
N THR A 26 -5.88 -2.95 -6.09
CA THR A 26 -7.10 -2.49 -5.42
C THR A 26 -7.32 -3.21 -4.10
N ASN A 27 -8.18 -2.65 -3.24
CA ASN A 27 -8.56 -3.23 -1.94
C ASN A 27 -7.35 -3.47 -1.02
N LEU A 28 -6.49 -2.45 -0.93
CA LEU A 28 -5.29 -2.47 -0.11
C LEU A 28 -5.53 -1.73 1.20
N VAL A 29 -4.65 -2.02 2.15
CA VAL A 29 -4.48 -1.25 3.38
C VAL A 29 -3.01 -0.88 3.47
N PHE A 30 -2.72 0.39 3.72
CA PHE A 30 -1.34 0.81 3.96
C PHE A 30 -0.84 0.21 5.28
N SER A 31 0.33 -0.42 5.25
CA SER A 31 0.91 -1.07 6.42
C SER A 31 2.10 -0.30 6.97
N SER A 32 3.04 0.10 6.13
CA SER A 32 4.23 0.83 6.56
C SER A 32 5.00 1.45 5.39
N PHE A 33 5.83 2.45 5.70
CA PHE A 33 6.80 3.02 4.78
C PHE A 33 8.16 3.13 5.44
N ASN A 34 9.20 2.63 4.78
CA ASN A 34 10.59 2.79 5.20
C ASN A 34 11.24 3.86 4.31
N ALA A 35 11.49 5.04 4.87
CA ALA A 35 12.08 6.17 4.15
C ALA A 35 13.55 5.95 3.77
N THR A 36 14.29 5.10 4.50
CA THR A 36 15.70 4.80 4.22
C THR A 36 15.84 3.93 2.98
N THR A 37 14.98 2.91 2.82
CA THR A 37 14.99 2.02 1.65
C THR A 37 14.00 2.43 0.56
N ASN A 38 13.16 3.43 0.84
CA ASN A 38 12.08 3.92 0.00
C ASN A 38 11.07 2.82 -0.41
N LEU A 39 10.80 1.89 0.51
CA LEU A 39 9.86 0.78 0.32
C LEU A 39 8.56 1.04 1.08
N ALA A 40 7.42 0.85 0.41
CA ALA A 40 6.09 0.92 0.99
C ALA A 40 5.42 -0.46 0.98
N SER A 41 4.81 -0.84 2.09
CA SER A 41 4.12 -2.13 2.26
C SER A 41 2.61 -1.93 2.32
N PHE A 42 1.88 -2.74 1.59
CA PHE A 42 0.42 -2.74 1.54
C PHE A 42 -0.11 -4.14 1.79
N ALA A 43 -1.07 -4.28 2.69
CA ALA A 43 -1.76 -5.55 2.93
C ALA A 43 -2.99 -5.68 2.03
N THR A 44 -3.15 -6.84 1.40
CA THR A 44 -4.44 -7.32 0.88
C THR A 44 -4.98 -8.38 1.83
N ARG A 45 -6.25 -8.26 2.20
CA ARG A 45 -6.94 -9.32 2.93
C ARG A 45 -7.71 -10.15 1.91
N THR A 46 -7.25 -11.37 1.67
CA THR A 46 -7.96 -12.33 0.81
C THR A 46 -8.71 -13.31 1.70
N GLY A 47 -10.04 -13.33 1.56
CA GLY A 47 -10.95 -14.18 2.34
C GLY A 47 -11.59 -13.49 3.55
N THR A 48 -12.68 -14.08 4.04
CA THR A 48 -13.45 -13.63 5.21
C THR A 48 -13.43 -14.70 6.30
N GLY A 49 -13.35 -14.32 7.58
CA GLY A 49 -13.40 -15.25 8.72
C GLY A 49 -12.05 -15.82 9.14
N THR A 50 -12.06 -16.95 9.84
CA THR A 50 -10.89 -17.58 10.50
C THR A 50 -9.77 -18.03 9.54
N ASN A 51 -10.03 -18.05 8.23
CA ASN A 51 -9.09 -18.41 7.17
C ASN A 51 -8.64 -17.20 6.33
N ALA A 52 -8.81 -15.97 6.83
CA ALA A 52 -8.34 -14.78 6.12
C ALA A 52 -6.80 -14.81 6.03
N SER A 53 -6.29 -14.95 4.81
CA SER A 53 -4.85 -14.83 4.55
C SER A 53 -4.51 -13.38 4.24
N THR A 54 -3.44 -12.87 4.84
CA THR A 54 -2.95 -11.51 4.58
C THR A 54 -1.77 -11.62 3.63
N ASN A 55 -1.94 -11.15 2.41
CA ASN A 55 -0.85 -11.02 1.45
C ASN A 55 -0.28 -9.60 1.55
N ILE A 56 1.02 -9.48 1.78
CA ILE A 56 1.72 -8.20 1.82
C ILE A 56 2.40 -7.97 0.47
N VAL A 57 2.10 -6.83 -0.15
CA VAL A 57 2.75 -6.33 -1.35
C VAL A 57 3.70 -5.22 -0.95
N THR A 58 4.99 -5.40 -1.22
CA THR A 58 6.01 -4.37 -0.99
C THR A 58 6.46 -3.79 -2.32
N VAL A 59 6.43 -2.47 -2.44
CA VAL A 59 6.77 -1.76 -3.67
C VAL A 59 7.77 -0.64 -3.40
N ASN A 60 8.61 -0.32 -4.40
CA ASN A 60 9.44 0.87 -4.32
C ASN A 60 8.56 2.11 -4.52
N ALA A 61 8.64 3.09 -3.60
CA ALA A 61 7.82 4.28 -3.66
C ALA A 61 8.08 5.15 -4.91
N ASN A 62 9.25 5.03 -5.54
CA ASN A 62 9.55 5.69 -6.82
C ASN A 62 8.79 5.08 -8.00
N GLN A 63 8.25 3.86 -7.86
CA GLN A 63 7.44 3.21 -8.88
C GLN A 63 5.95 3.49 -8.71
N ILE A 64 5.54 4.05 -7.57
CA ILE A 64 4.15 4.43 -7.33
C ILE A 64 3.87 5.71 -8.12
N GLN A 65 2.88 5.62 -8.99
CA GLN A 65 2.47 6.72 -9.87
C GLN A 65 1.24 7.43 -9.31
N ALA A 66 0.35 6.70 -8.64
CA ALA A 66 -0.83 7.24 -7.99
C ALA A 66 -1.21 6.38 -6.78
N ILE A 67 -1.78 7.03 -5.78
CA ILE A 67 -2.38 6.40 -4.60
C ILE A 67 -3.66 7.16 -4.27
N THR A 68 -4.74 6.44 -4.00
CA THR A 68 -5.99 6.99 -3.49
C THR A 68 -6.21 6.46 -2.08
N THR A 69 -6.53 7.34 -1.15
CA THR A 69 -6.86 7.02 0.25
C THR A 69 -8.28 7.48 0.55
N ALA A 70 -8.97 6.79 1.46
CA ALA A 70 -10.33 7.13 1.89
C ALA A 70 -10.33 8.02 3.14
#